data_AF-A0A2E7SJY5-F1
#
_entry.id   AF-A0A2E7SJY5-F1
#
_cell.length_a   1.000
_cell.length_b   1.000
_cell.length_c   1.000
_cell.angle_alpha   90.00
_cell.angle_beta   90.00
_cell.angle_gamma   90.00
#
_symmetry.space_group_name_H-M   'P 1'
#
loop_
_entity.id
_entity.type
_entity.pdbx_description
1 polymer ?
#
loop_
_entity_poly.entity_id
_entity_poly.type
_entity_poly.pdbx_seq_one_letter_code
_entity_poly.pdbx_strand_id
1 'polypeptide(L)'
;MSALLDTEKPLSRQSIRERIPGAYSENDESFRRTFERDKDELRSLGIPISLHTVPGTHPPVDGYQILKGDYEADHPMLDADEIAALHLASNLFHLSGEDTESIFYKMGGVLQENKSALSEIPTEVL
;
A
#
# COMPACT_ATOMS: atom_id res chain seq x y z
N MET A 1 -2.07 0.53 -1.91
CA MET A 1 -0.76 0.66 -2.59
C MET A 1 0.18 -0.40 -2.03
N SER A 2 0.06 -1.65 -2.52
CA SER A 2 1.06 -2.74 -2.40
C SER A 2 0.43 -3.97 -3.08
N ALA A 3 0.62 -4.07 -4.39
CA ALA A 3 -0.18 -4.95 -5.28
C ALA A 3 0.57 -6.18 -5.81
N LEU A 4 1.81 -6.40 -5.38
CA LEU A 4 2.60 -7.57 -5.72
C LEU A 4 3.03 -8.27 -4.42
N LEU A 5 2.04 -8.75 -3.66
CA LEU A 5 2.26 -9.43 -2.38
C LEU A 5 2.83 -10.83 -2.61
N ASP A 6 3.95 -11.14 -1.93
CA ASP A 6 4.46 -12.46 -1.55
C ASP A 6 3.77 -13.65 -2.23
N THR A 7 4.12 -13.91 -3.49
CA THR A 7 3.61 -15.08 -4.19
C THR A 7 4.70 -16.12 -4.32
N GLU A 8 4.45 -17.32 -3.79
CA GLU A 8 5.35 -18.48 -3.95
C GLU A 8 5.48 -18.91 -5.43
N LYS A 9 4.57 -18.45 -6.29
CA LYS A 9 4.53 -18.75 -7.73
C LYS A 9 4.42 -17.47 -8.55
N PRO A 10 4.99 -17.44 -9.77
CA PRO A 10 4.85 -16.31 -10.67
C PRO A 10 3.40 -16.18 -11.17
N LEU A 11 2.85 -14.97 -11.09
CA LEU A 11 1.47 -14.68 -11.48
C LEU A 11 1.41 -13.88 -12.78
N SER A 12 0.49 -14.23 -13.67
CA SER A 12 0.24 -13.44 -14.88
C SER A 12 -0.35 -12.07 -14.53
N ARG A 13 -0.20 -11.10 -15.44
CA ARG A 13 -0.85 -9.78 -15.32
C ARG A 13 -2.36 -9.86 -15.10
N GLN A 14 -3.04 -10.79 -15.77
CA GLN A 14 -4.49 -10.96 -15.62
C GLN A 14 -4.84 -11.49 -14.23
N SER A 15 -4.09 -12.47 -13.73
CA SER A 15 -4.27 -13.02 -12.39
C SER A 15 -4.03 -11.97 -11.29
N ILE A 16 -3.07 -11.06 -11.49
CA ILE A 16 -2.83 -9.93 -10.58
C ILE A 16 -4.04 -8.98 -10.57
N ARG A 17 -4.60 -8.70 -11.75
CA ARG A 17 -5.81 -7.86 -11.89
C ARG A 17 -7.03 -8.48 -11.20
N GLU A 18 -7.23 -9.79 -11.32
CA GLU A 18 -8.33 -10.51 -10.66
C GLU A 18 -8.19 -10.53 -9.14
N ARG A 19 -6.96 -10.61 -8.63
CA ARG A 19 -6.69 -10.73 -7.20
C ARG A 19 -6.90 -9.43 -6.43
N ILE A 20 -6.92 -8.29 -7.11
CA ILE A 20 -7.09 -6.96 -6.49
C ILE A 20 -8.27 -6.24 -7.14
N PRO A 21 -9.51 -6.61 -6.77
CA PRO A 21 -10.70 -5.98 -7.32
C PRO A 21 -10.71 -4.48 -7.01
N GLY A 22 -10.92 -3.66 -8.05
CA GLY A 22 -11.03 -2.20 -7.93
C GLY A 22 -9.71 -1.41 -8.00
N ALA A 23 -8.54 -2.07 -7.95
CA ALA A 23 -7.26 -1.36 -8.08
C ALA A 23 -6.88 -1.06 -9.55
N TYR A 24 -7.40 -1.85 -10.49
CA TYR A 24 -7.03 -1.79 -11.89
C TYR A 24 -8.24 -1.51 -12.78
N SER A 25 -8.06 -0.64 -13.78
CA SER A 25 -9.09 -0.32 -14.78
C SER A 25 -9.47 -1.56 -15.59
N GLU A 26 -10.73 -1.62 -16.02
CA GLU A 26 -11.18 -2.69 -16.90
C GLU A 26 -10.59 -2.62 -18.31
N ASN A 27 -10.15 -1.42 -18.71
CA ASN A 27 -9.49 -1.18 -19.98
C ASN A 27 -8.03 -1.62 -19.93
N ASP A 28 -7.63 -2.49 -20.87
CA ASP A 28 -6.29 -3.07 -20.93
C ASP A 28 -5.17 -2.05 -21.11
N GLU A 29 -5.39 -0.96 -21.86
CA GLU A 29 -4.39 0.09 -22.07
C GLU A 29 -4.13 0.86 -20.78
N SER A 30 -5.21 1.28 -20.10
CA SER A 30 -5.16 1.94 -18.81
C SER A 30 -4.52 1.04 -17.75
N PHE A 31 -4.91 -0.24 -17.73
CA PHE A 31 -4.33 -1.24 -16.85
C PHE A 31 -2.82 -1.38 -17.04
N ARG A 32 -2.35 -1.52 -18.30
CA ARG A 32 -0.92 -1.64 -18.59
C ARG A 32 -0.14 -0.43 -18.10
N ARG A 33 -0.68 0.78 -18.28
CA ARG A 33 -0.04 2.00 -17.81
C ARG A 33 0.07 2.06 -16.29
N THR A 34 -1.01 1.75 -15.57
CA THR A 34 -1.00 1.70 -14.10
C THR A 34 -0.07 0.60 -13.59
N PHE A 35 -0.10 -0.57 -14.22
CA PHE A 35 0.75 -1.70 -13.84
C PHE A 35 2.25 -1.39 -14.01
N GLU A 36 2.65 -0.76 -15.12
CA GLU A 36 4.05 -0.35 -15.30
C GLU A 36 4.46 0.73 -14.30
N ARG A 37 3.57 1.67 -13.99
CA ARG A 37 3.80 2.66 -12.92
C ARG A 37 4.00 1.99 -11.56
N ASP A 38 3.14 1.04 -11.18
CA ASP A 38 3.25 0.31 -9.92
C ASP A 38 4.58 -0.45 -9.83
N LYS A 39 5.05 -1.04 -10.94
CA LYS A 39 6.37 -1.67 -11.00
C LYS A 39 7.50 -0.68 -10.72
N ASP A 40 7.42 0.51 -11.32
CA ASP A 40 8.43 1.54 -11.11
C ASP A 40 8.41 2.09 -9.68
N GLU A 41 7.24 2.22 -9.07
CA GLU A 41 7.10 2.56 -7.65
C GLU A 41 7.75 1.51 -6.75
N LEU A 42 7.51 0.23 -7.00
CA LEU A 42 8.15 -0.87 -6.25
C LEU A 42 9.67 -0.89 -6.42
N ARG A 43 10.16 -0.64 -7.64
CA ARG A 43 11.61 -0.51 -7.89
C ARG A 43 12.20 0.68 -7.13
N SER A 44 11.47 1.80 -7.05
CA SER A 44 11.89 2.97 -6.28
C SER A 44 11.95 2.68 -4.77
N LEU A 45 11.13 1.74 -4.28
CA LEU A 45 11.16 1.27 -2.89
C LEU A 45 12.25 0.22 -2.64
N GLY A 46 13.04 -0.14 -3.66
CA GLY A 46 14.07 -1.17 -3.56
C GLY A 46 13.52 -2.60 -3.59
N ILE A 47 12.27 -2.79 -4.03
CA ILE A 47 11.64 -4.11 -4.12
C ILE A 47 11.82 -4.64 -5.56
N PRO A 48 12.65 -5.68 -5.77
CA PRO A 48 12.90 -6.24 -7.09
C PRO A 48 11.74 -7.12 -7.54
N ILE A 49 11.40 -7.01 -8.83
CA ILE A 49 10.34 -7.80 -9.48
C ILE A 49 10.99 -8.74 -10.49
N SER A 50 10.84 -10.04 -10.26
CA SER A 50 11.36 -11.11 -11.09
C SER A 50 10.33 -11.55 -12.12
N LEU A 51 10.82 -11.77 -13.35
CA LEU A 51 10.04 -12.23 -14.49
C LEU A 51 10.30 -13.73 -14.69
N HIS A 52 9.26 -14.54 -14.60
CA HIS A 52 9.32 -15.99 -14.82
C HIS A 52 8.13 -16.43 -15.67
N THR A 53 8.26 -17.53 -16.41
CA THR A 53 7.11 -18.10 -17.12
C THR A 53 6.13 -18.73 -16.14
N VAL A 54 4.83 -18.49 -16.31
CA VAL A 54 3.80 -19.12 -15.49
C VAL A 54 3.74 -20.63 -15.78
N PRO A 55 3.94 -21.50 -14.78
CA PRO A 55 3.97 -22.95 -14.99
C PRO A 55 2.61 -23.48 -15.44
N GLY A 56 2.60 -24.39 -16.42
CA GLY A 56 1.39 -25.02 -16.95
C GLY A 56 0.61 -24.18 -17.96
N THR A 57 1.15 -23.05 -18.44
CA THR A 57 0.54 -22.23 -19.50
C THR A 57 1.09 -22.58 -20.88
N HIS A 58 0.19 -22.80 -21.85
CA HIS A 58 0.51 -23.01 -23.25
C HIS A 58 -0.46 -22.17 -24.11
N PRO A 59 -0.01 -21.11 -24.80
CA PRO A 59 1.37 -20.62 -24.95
C PRO A 59 1.98 -20.08 -23.63
N PRO A 60 3.32 -19.96 -23.53
CA PRO A 60 3.98 -19.44 -22.34
C PRO A 60 3.54 -18.00 -22.05
N VAL A 61 3.13 -17.74 -20.81
CA VAL A 61 2.70 -16.43 -20.32
C VAL A 61 3.74 -15.86 -19.35
N ASP A 62 4.04 -14.56 -19.49
CA ASP A 62 4.89 -13.83 -18.56
C ASP A 62 4.22 -13.75 -17.18
N GLY A 63 4.93 -14.24 -16.18
CA GLY A 63 4.59 -14.18 -14.78
C GLY A 63 5.52 -13.26 -14.01
N TYR A 64 4.94 -12.55 -13.05
CA TYR A 64 5.61 -11.56 -12.21
C TYR A 64 5.63 -12.09 -10.78
N GLN A 65 6.78 -12.00 -10.14
CA GLN A 65 7.00 -12.50 -8.78
C GLN A 65 7.92 -11.56 -8.02
N ILE A 66 7.66 -11.36 -6.74
CA ILE A 66 8.58 -10.70 -5.82
C ILE A 66 9.13 -11.78 -4.90
N LEU A 67 10.45 -11.98 -4.93
CA LEU A 67 11.13 -12.98 -4.12
C LEU A 67 11.56 -12.34 -2.80
N LYS A 68 11.09 -12.90 -1.67
CA LYS A 68 11.48 -12.46 -0.32
C LYS A 68 13.00 -12.32 -0.15
N GLY A 69 13.75 -13.33 -0.57
CA GLY A 69 15.21 -13.32 -0.47
C GLY A 69 15.91 -12.21 -1.26
N ASP A 70 15.25 -11.59 -2.24
CA ASP A 70 15.85 -10.50 -3.04
C ASP A 70 15.66 -9.12 -2.40
N TYR A 71 14.73 -8.96 -1.44
CA TYR A 71 14.52 -7.71 -0.70
C TYR A 71 14.59 -7.85 0.83
N GLU A 72 14.80 -9.05 1.34
CA GLU A 72 15.32 -9.28 2.70
C GLU A 72 16.75 -8.74 2.76
N ALA A 73 16.88 -7.42 2.74
CA ALA A 73 18.07 -6.75 3.24
C ALA A 73 18.27 -7.24 4.68
N ASP A 74 19.52 -7.48 5.05
CA ASP A 74 19.94 -7.83 6.41
C ASP A 74 19.33 -6.80 7.37
N HIS A 75 18.17 -7.14 7.94
CA HIS A 75 17.37 -6.19 8.69
C HIS A 75 18.19 -5.83 9.93
N PRO A 76 18.44 -4.53 10.19
CA PRO A 76 19.15 -4.16 11.39
C PRO A 76 18.37 -4.71 12.59
N MET A 77 19.08 -5.30 13.56
CA MET A 77 18.45 -5.63 14.83
C MET A 77 17.92 -4.33 15.43
N LEU A 78 16.59 -4.23 15.51
CA LEU A 78 15.92 -3.12 16.16
C LEU A 78 16.04 -3.28 17.68
N ASP A 79 16.35 -2.19 18.37
CA ASP A 79 16.28 -2.16 19.84
C ASP A 79 14.80 -2.16 20.29
N ALA A 80 14.56 -2.44 21.57
CA ALA A 80 13.24 -2.42 22.18
C ALA A 80 12.49 -1.08 21.96
N ASP A 81 13.20 0.05 22.00
CA ASP A 81 12.60 1.37 21.75
C ASP A 81 12.15 1.53 20.29
N GLU A 82 12.93 1.04 19.33
CA GLU A 82 12.61 1.09 17.89
C GLU A 82 11.43 0.16 17.56
N ILE A 83 11.39 -1.02 18.19
CA ILE A 83 10.26 -1.95 18.10
C ILE A 83 9.00 -1.29 18.68
N ALA A 84 9.09 -0.64 19.83
CA ALA A 84 7.96 0.07 20.44
C ALA A 84 7.45 1.21 19.54
N ALA A 85 8.35 1.99 18.96
CA ALA A 85 8.01 3.04 17.99
C ALA A 85 7.32 2.47 16.74
N LEU A 86 7.80 1.33 16.22
CA LEU A 86 7.19 0.65 15.08
C LEU A 86 5.79 0.12 15.40
N HIS A 87 5.58 -0.45 16.58
CA HIS A 87 4.26 -0.87 17.06
C HIS A 87 3.29 0.31 17.16
N LEU A 88 3.74 1.44 17.72
CA LEU A 88 2.93 2.65 17.81
C LEU A 88 2.55 3.19 16.42
N ALA A 89 3.51 3.27 15.50
CA ALA A 89 3.28 3.73 14.13
C ALA A 89 2.31 2.81 13.38
N SER A 90 2.46 1.49 13.55
CA SER A 90 1.58 0.49 12.94
C SER A 90 0.14 0.65 13.44
N ASN A 91 -0.05 0.85 14.75
CA ASN A 91 -1.38 1.06 15.33
C ASN A 91 -2.01 2.36 14.83
N LEU A 92 -1.25 3.44 14.71
CA LEU A 92 -1.76 4.71 14.19
C LEU A 92 -2.22 4.60 12.73
N PHE A 93 -1.47 3.87 11.90
CA PHE A 93 -1.84 3.65 10.50
C PHE A 93 -3.12 2.81 10.36
N HIS A 94 -3.31 1.80 11.22
CA HIS A 94 -4.56 1.02 11.28
C HIS A 94 -5.76 1.86 11.73
N LEU A 95 -5.55 2.88 12.57
CA LEU A 95 -6.60 3.79 13.00
C LEU A 95 -6.95 4.84 11.93
N SER A 96 -6.00 5.24 11.08
CA SER A 96 -6.24 6.18 9.98
C SER A 96 -6.90 5.55 8.74
N GLY A 97 -6.89 4.22 8.63
CA GLY A 97 -7.57 3.47 7.57
C GLY A 97 -9.01 3.15 7.93
N GLU A 98 -9.93 3.99 7.48
CA GLU A 98 -11.33 3.66 7.16
C GLU A 98 -12.39 3.52 8.27
N ASP A 99 -12.15 3.86 9.54
CA ASP A 99 -13.28 3.82 10.50
C ASP A 99 -13.07 4.65 11.78
N THR A 100 -12.42 5.81 11.69
CA THR A 100 -12.17 6.66 12.87
C THR A 100 -13.48 7.01 13.58
N GLU A 101 -14.56 7.28 12.86
CA GLU A 101 -15.87 7.62 13.44
C GLU A 101 -16.52 6.46 14.20
N SER A 102 -16.43 5.23 13.69
CA SER A 102 -17.08 4.07 14.32
C SER A 102 -16.28 3.52 15.51
N ILE A 103 -14.97 3.75 15.56
CA ILE A 103 -14.11 3.38 16.68
C ILE A 103 -14.39 4.26 17.90
N PHE A 104 -14.53 5.59 17.73
CA PHE A 104 -14.88 6.47 18.85
C PHE A 104 -16.27 6.18 19.41
N TYR A 105 -17.23 5.87 18.53
CA TYR A 105 -18.58 5.50 18.94
C TYR A 105 -18.61 4.17 19.72
N LYS A 106 -17.79 3.19 19.33
CA LYS A 106 -17.62 1.91 20.07
C LYS A 106 -16.90 2.08 21.41
N MET A 107 -16.06 3.10 21.55
CA MET A 107 -15.36 3.46 22.79
C MET A 107 -16.18 4.39 23.70
N GLY A 108 -17.43 4.70 23.34
CA GLY A 108 -18.32 5.56 24.13
C GLY A 108 -17.98 7.05 24.08
N GLY A 109 -17.14 7.48 23.13
CA GLY A 109 -16.78 8.88 22.91
C GLY A 109 -17.73 9.54 21.92
N VAL A 110 -18.39 10.62 22.33
CA VAL A 110 -19.12 11.51 21.42
C VAL A 110 -18.17 12.61 20.93
N LEU A 111 -17.96 12.72 19.62
CA LEU A 111 -17.29 13.87 19.03
C LEU A 111 -18.20 15.08 19.18
N GLN A 112 -17.92 15.93 20.16
CA GLN A 112 -18.49 17.26 20.20
C GLN A 112 -17.74 18.10 19.17
N GLU A 113 -18.35 18.34 18.01
CA GLU A 113 -17.83 19.30 17.04
C GLU A 113 -17.76 20.69 17.68
N ASN A 114 -16.60 21.02 18.24
CA ASN A 114 -16.31 22.38 18.65
C ASN A 114 -15.82 23.12 17.41
N LYS A 115 -16.75 23.79 16.71
CA LYS A 115 -16.43 24.92 15.81
C LYS A 115 -15.79 26.02 16.66
N SER A 116 -14.51 25.86 16.97
CA SER A 116 -13.74 26.91 17.60
C SER A 116 -13.27 27.87 16.52
N ALA A 117 -13.96 29.00 16.49
CA ALA A 117 -13.57 30.23 15.86
C ALA A 117 -12.13 30.60 16.24
N LEU A 118 -11.22 30.51 15.26
CA LEU A 118 -9.87 31.07 15.26
C LEU A 118 -9.56 31.37 13.79
N SER A 119 -9.30 32.58 13.31
CA SER A 119 -9.36 33.95 13.81
C SER A 119 -9.34 34.79 12.54
N GLU A 120 -10.26 35.73 12.40
CA GLU A 120 -10.16 36.81 11.42
C GLU A 120 -8.82 37.53 11.63
N ILE A 121 -8.08 37.78 10.55
CA ILE A 121 -6.97 38.74 10.54
C ILE A 121 -7.43 39.91 9.67
N PRO A 122 -7.65 41.12 10.23
CA PRO A 122 -7.91 42.30 9.43
C PRO A 122 -6.63 42.72 8.71
N THR A 123 -6.72 42.89 7.39
CA THR A 123 -5.62 43.43 6.58
C THR A 123 -5.80 44.95 6.50
N GLU A 124 -5.08 45.70 7.33
CA GLU A 124 -4.87 47.14 7.13
C GLU A 124 -3.55 47.33 6.37
N VAL A 125 -3.62 48.04 5.25
CA VAL A 125 -2.45 48.47 4.46
C VAL A 125 -2.36 49.99 4.56
N LEU A 126 -1.17 50.46 4.93
CA LEU A 126 -0.77 51.88 5.05
C LEU A 126 -0.85 52.64 3.73
#